data_AF-A0A9X1JS00-F1
#
_entry.id   AF-A0A9X1JS00-F1
#
_cell.length_a   1.000
_cell.length_b   1.000
_cell.length_c   1.000
_cell.angle_alpha   90.00
_cell.angle_beta   90.00
_cell.angle_gamma   90.00
#
_symmetry.space_group_name_H-M   'P 1'
#
loop_
_entity.id
_entity.type
_entity.pdbx_description
1 polymer ?
#
loop_
_entity_poly.entity_id
_entity_poly.type
_entity_poly.pdbx_seq_one_letter_code
_entity_poly.pdbx_strand_id
1 'polypeptide(L)'
;MKTDICSVCGSSKIMHDMRIVDFGHGNAKNDLSIEIKTTDRLLFNNFEKGALKAQICGSCGKVDLLVNNPSDLWQAYLKAKAL
;
A
#
# COMPACT_ATOMS: atom_id res chain seq x y z
N MET A 1 1.96 -14.26 0.52
CA MET A 1 2.93 -14.86 -0.41
C MET A 1 3.05 -13.95 -1.62
N LYS A 2 4.27 -13.63 -2.05
CA LYS A 2 4.48 -13.05 -3.39
C LYS A 2 4.20 -14.18 -4.39
N THR A 3 3.40 -13.89 -5.41
CA THR A 3 3.09 -14.86 -6.47
C THR A 3 4.00 -14.59 -7.64
N ASP A 4 4.72 -15.61 -8.09
CA ASP A 4 5.60 -15.49 -9.26
C ASP A 4 4.82 -15.69 -10.56
N ILE A 5 3.49 -15.87 -10.49
CA ILE A 5 2.60 -16.07 -11.63
C ILE A 5 1.52 -15.00 -11.64
N CYS A 6 1.33 -14.38 -12.81
CA CYS A 6 0.26 -13.42 -13.05
C CYS A 6 -1.09 -14.13 -13.03
N SER A 7 -1.99 -13.73 -12.14
CA SER A 7 -3.34 -14.32 -12.03
C SER A 7 -4.26 -14.02 -13.23
N VAL A 8 -3.86 -13.12 -14.14
CA VAL A 8 -4.66 -12.72 -15.31
C VAL A 8 -4.22 -13.46 -16.56
N CYS A 9 -2.91 -13.58 -16.82
CA CYS A 9 -2.40 -14.18 -18.06
C CYS A 9 -1.54 -15.43 -17.86
N GLY A 10 -1.28 -15.85 -16.62
CA GLY A 10 -0.45 -17.02 -16.31
C GLY A 10 1.05 -16.84 -16.53
N SER A 11 1.51 -15.65 -16.94
CA SER A 11 2.92 -15.38 -17.17
C SER A 11 3.72 -15.32 -15.86
N SER A 12 4.97 -15.80 -15.90
CA SER A 12 5.95 -15.69 -14.82
C SER A 12 6.79 -14.41 -14.84
N LYS A 13 6.58 -13.51 -15.81
CA LYS A 13 7.32 -12.25 -15.91
C LYS A 13 6.73 -11.25 -14.90
N ILE A 14 7.19 -11.29 -13.66
CA ILE A 14 6.72 -10.41 -12.57
C ILE A 14 7.85 -9.50 -12.09
N MET A 15 7.57 -8.19 -12.00
CA MET A 15 8.40 -7.21 -11.32
C MET A 15 7.87 -7.01 -9.91
N HIS A 16 8.64 -7.39 -8.89
CA HIS A 16 8.21 -7.32 -7.48
C HIS A 16 8.68 -6.04 -6.78
N ASP A 17 7.96 -5.65 -5.72
CA ASP A 17 8.35 -4.58 -4.79
C ASP A 17 8.63 -3.22 -5.43
N MET A 18 7.96 -2.93 -6.56
CA MET A 18 8.10 -1.66 -7.25
C MET A 18 7.55 -0.54 -6.36
N ARG A 19 8.34 0.52 -6.20
CA ARG A 19 7.96 1.70 -5.44
C ARG A 19 7.02 2.57 -6.28
N ILE A 20 5.91 3.00 -5.70
CA ILE A 20 5.00 3.98 -6.29
C ILE A 20 5.39 5.34 -5.73
N VAL A 21 5.86 6.23 -6.60
CA VAL A 21 6.33 7.55 -6.21
C VAL A 21 5.22 8.56 -6.48
N ASP A 22 4.87 9.32 -5.44
CA ASP A 22 4.01 10.49 -5.54
C ASP A 22 4.85 11.76 -5.35
N PHE A 23 4.45 12.84 -6.02
CA PHE A 23 5.13 14.13 -5.95
C PHE A 23 4.31 15.09 -5.10
N GLY A 24 4.79 15.35 -3.90
CA GLY A 24 4.19 16.32 -2.98
C GLY A 24 4.56 17.76 -3.31
N HIS A 25 4.16 18.67 -2.42
CA HIS A 25 4.50 20.09 -2.52
C HIS A 25 6.03 20.29 -2.61
N GLY A 26 6.47 21.15 -3.52
CA GLY A 26 7.91 21.42 -3.73
C GLY A 26 8.69 20.29 -4.43
N ASN A 27 8.02 19.42 -5.20
CA ASN A 27 8.64 18.28 -5.91
C ASN A 27 9.27 17.23 -4.99
N ALA A 28 8.86 17.17 -3.72
CA ALA A 28 9.30 16.14 -2.80
C ALA A 28 8.76 14.76 -3.23
N LYS A 29 9.65 13.79 -3.39
CA LYS A 29 9.29 12.40 -3.72
C LYS A 29 8.88 11.66 -2.45
N ASN A 30 7.61 11.28 -2.37
CA ASN A 30 7.07 10.46 -1.28
C ASN A 30 6.64 9.09 -1.79
N ASP A 31 6.58 8.10 -0.90
CA ASP A 31 5.92 6.83 -1.20
C ASP A 31 4.42 7.05 -1.12
N LEU A 32 3.69 6.66 -2.17
CA LEU A 32 2.24 6.63 -2.10
C LEU A 32 1.82 5.69 -0.95
N SER A 33 0.97 6.15 -0.05
CA SER A 33 0.64 5.45 1.19
C SER A 33 -0.87 5.40 1.42
N ILE A 34 -1.32 4.40 2.17
CA ILE A 34 -2.69 4.30 2.71
C ILE A 34 -2.64 4.67 4.20
N GLU A 35 -3.67 5.34 4.69
CA GLU A 35 -3.76 5.81 6.07
C GLU A 35 -5.08 5.39 6.72
N ILE A 36 -5.01 4.99 7.99
CA ILE A 36 -6.18 4.71 8.84
C ILE A 36 -6.15 5.70 10.00
N LYS A 37 -7.21 6.49 10.15
CA LYS A 37 -7.40 7.36 11.31
C LYS A 37 -7.68 6.49 12.54
N THR A 38 -6.80 6.53 13.54
CA THR A 38 -6.90 5.69 14.74
C THR A 38 -7.44 6.42 15.96
N THR A 39 -7.54 7.75 15.91
CA THR A 39 -8.12 8.56 16.98
C THR A 39 -8.73 9.83 16.39
N ASP A 40 -9.88 10.24 16.92
CA ASP A 40 -10.50 11.53 16.63
C ASP A 40 -10.53 12.38 17.90
N ARG A 41 -9.43 13.09 18.17
CA ARG A 41 -9.34 14.08 19.23
C ARG A 41 -9.17 15.45 18.59
N LEU A 42 -9.93 16.43 19.08
CA LEU A 42 -9.97 17.82 18.60
C LEU A 42 -8.58 18.48 18.36
N LEU A 43 -7.52 17.99 19.01
CA LEU A 43 -6.17 18.54 18.91
C LEU A 43 -5.10 17.55 18.40
N PHE A 44 -5.39 16.25 18.32
CA PHE A 44 -4.40 15.22 17.96
C PHE A 44 -5.05 14.09 17.15
N ASN A 45 -5.01 14.21 15.83
CA ASN A 45 -5.31 13.09 14.95
C ASN A 45 -4.07 12.20 14.89
N ASN A 46 -4.27 10.89 15.11
CA ASN A 46 -3.23 9.91 14.89
C ASN A 46 -3.62 9.00 13.74
N PHE A 47 -2.63 8.62 12.93
CA PHE A 47 -2.83 7.80 11.74
C PHE A 47 -1.83 6.65 11.74
N GLU A 48 -2.33 5.44 11.51
CA GLU A 48 -1.48 4.33 11.11
C GLU A 48 -1.32 4.39 9.59
N LYS A 49 -0.08 4.33 9.09
CA LYS A 49 0.23 4.51 7.68
C LYS A 49 1.00 3.32 7.12
N GLY A 50 0.74 2.97 5.86
CA GLY A 50 1.46 1.94 5.15
C GLY A 50 1.79 2.34 3.72
N ALA A 51 3.06 2.20 3.33
CA ALA A 51 3.49 2.52 1.98
C ALA A 51 3.02 1.43 1.00
N LEU A 52 2.52 1.86 -0.15
CA LEU A 52 2.16 0.97 -1.25
C LEU A 52 3.37 0.57 -2.08
N LYS A 53 3.43 -0.73 -2.38
CA LYS A 53 4.32 -1.35 -3.35
C LYS A 53 3.48 -1.98 -4.44
N ALA A 54 4.00 -1.98 -5.66
CA ALA A 54 3.38 -2.62 -6.81
C ALA A 54 4.10 -3.93 -7.17
N GLN A 55 3.33 -4.91 -7.60
CA GLN A 55 3.82 -6.01 -8.43
C GLN A 55 3.24 -5.85 -9.83
N ILE A 56 4.09 -5.88 -10.84
CA ILE A 56 3.68 -5.59 -12.22
C ILE A 56 4.00 -6.79 -13.10
N CYS A 57 3.00 -7.31 -13.82
CA CYS A 57 3.24 -8.31 -14.84
C CYS A 57 3.87 -7.65 -16.07
N GLY A 58 5.09 -8.07 -16.42
CA GLY A 58 5.80 -7.60 -17.60
C GLY A 58 5.22 -8.10 -18.93
N SER A 59 4.26 -9.03 -18.91
CA SER A 59 3.63 -9.56 -20.13
C SER A 59 2.32 -8.85 -20.46
N CYS A 60 1.41 -8.69 -19.49
CA CYS A 60 0.08 -8.10 -19.74
C CYS A 60 -0.16 -6.76 -19.03
N GLY A 61 0.81 -6.27 -18.25
CA GLY A 61 0.70 -4.98 -17.56
C GLY A 61 -0.20 -4.96 -16.32
N LYS A 62 -0.73 -6.10 -15.88
CA LYS A 62 -1.49 -6.18 -14.61
C LYS A 62 -0.65 -5.62 -13.46
N VAL A 63 -1.26 -4.76 -12.64
CA VAL A 63 -0.66 -4.19 -11.43
C VAL A 63 -1.42 -4.68 -10.20
N ASP A 64 -0.71 -5.33 -9.29
CA ASP A 64 -1.19 -5.66 -7.94
C ASP A 64 -0.57 -4.70 -6.92
N LEU A 65 -1.38 -4.18 -6.00
CA LEU A 65 -0.95 -3.24 -4.97
C LEU A 65 -0.90 -3.93 -3.61
N LEU A 66 0.19 -3.71 -2.89
CA LEU A 66 0.46 -4.31 -1.59
C LEU A 66 0.94 -3.24 -0.61
N VAL A 67 0.46 -3.31 0.63
CA VAL A 67 0.99 -2.51 1.73
C VAL A 67 2.18 -3.21 2.38
N ASN A 68 3.16 -2.44 2.86
CA ASN A 68 4.35 -2.99 3.51
C ASN A 68 4.14 -3.43 4.98
N ASN A 69 3.05 -3.00 5.62
CA ASN A 69 2.70 -3.30 7.02
C ASN A 69 1.22 -3.74 7.19
N PRO A 70 0.75 -4.80 6.49
CA PRO A 70 -0.66 -5.19 6.50
C PRO A 70 -1.20 -5.52 7.89
N SER A 71 -0.38 -6.13 8.76
CA SER A 71 -0.79 -6.48 10.13
C SER A 71 -1.11 -5.25 10.97
N ASP A 72 -0.27 -4.21 10.89
CA ASP A 72 -0.43 -2.99 11.69
C ASP A 72 -1.67 -2.22 11.23
N LEU A 73 -1.85 -2.10 9.90
CA LEU A 73 -3.06 -1.51 9.32
C LEU A 73 -4.32 -2.28 9.71
N TRP A 74 -4.27 -3.62 9.73
CA TRP A 74 -5.42 -4.41 10.15
C TRP A 74 -5.79 -4.18 11.62
N GLN A 75 -4.79 -4.15 12.51
CA GLN A 75 -5.04 -3.84 13.93
C GLN A 75 -5.57 -2.42 14.13
N ALA A 76 -5.04 -1.45 13.38
CA ALA A 76 -5.54 -0.08 13.38
C ALA A 76 -6.99 0.00 12.91
N TYR A 77 -7.35 -0.72 11.84
CA TYR A 77 -8.71 -0.80 11.32
C TYR A 77 -9.69 -1.36 12.37
N LEU A 78 -9.34 -2.46 13.03
CA LEU A 78 -10.18 -3.06 14.08
C LEU A 78 -10.40 -2.11 15.25
N LYS A 79 -9.34 -1.43 15.72
CA LYS A 79 -9.45 -0.43 16.79
C LYS A 79 -10.36 0.74 16.39
N ALA A 80 -10.22 1.25 15.16
CA ALA A 80 -11.02 2.36 14.66
C ALA A 80 -12.51 2.01 14.51
N LYS A 81 -12.84 0.74 14.21
CA LYS A 81 -14.22 0.26 14.09
C LYS A 81 -14.90 -0.06 15.43
N ALA A 82 -14.11 -0.30 16.48
CA ALA A 82 -14.61 -0.58 17.82
C ALA A 82 -14.95 0.70 18.62
N LEU A 83 -14.70 1.87 18.04
CA LEU A 83 -14.99 3.20 18.60
C LEU A 83 -16.36 3.72 18.14
#